data_AF-A0A7C5XW51-F1
#
_entry.id   AF-A0A7C5XW51-F1
#
_cell.length_a   1.000
_cell.length_b   1.000
_cell.length_c   1.000
_cell.angle_alpha   90.00
_cell.angle_beta   90.00
_cell.angle_gamma   90.00
#
_symmetry.space_group_name_H-M   'P 1'
#
loop_
_entity.id
_entity.type
_entity.pdbx_description
1 polymer ?
#
loop_
_entity_poly.entity_id
_entity_poly.type
_entity_poly.pdbx_seq_one_letter_code
_entity_poly.pdbx_strand_id
1 'polypeptide(L)'
;AGQLGAGPRDAELTRYAVAVLVVERRLARRPDLLERIREGIEEAARRAAETGDRLHPAVTEAFARAYRESAGVVATPVMVRGAREHLASEAIAARIRTLLLAAVRAAVLWRQKGGSRWALLLRRRRYAEAAQALAAAAGAPTA
;
A
#
# COMPACT_ATOMS: atom_id res chain seq x y z
N ALA A 1 -15.27 20.05 15.85
CA ALA A 1 -14.58 20.18 14.56
C ALA A 1 -13.14 19.77 14.77
N GLY A 2 -12.80 18.50 14.49
CA GLY A 2 -11.48 17.94 14.83
C GLY A 2 -10.44 18.34 13.80
N GLN A 3 -9.37 18.99 14.27
CA GLN A 3 -8.19 19.32 13.49
C GLN A 3 -7.61 18.05 12.86
N LEU A 4 -7.66 17.97 11.53
CA LEU A 4 -6.62 17.25 10.79
C LEU A 4 -5.36 18.11 10.96
N GLY A 5 -4.61 17.84 12.02
CA GLY A 5 -3.33 18.51 12.29
C GLY A 5 -2.47 18.42 11.05
N ALA A 6 -2.16 19.57 10.46
CA ALA A 6 -1.32 19.65 9.28
C ALA A 6 0.15 19.68 9.73
N GLY A 7 0.62 18.58 10.33
CA GLY A 7 2.04 18.38 10.53
C GLY A 7 2.73 18.07 9.19
N PRO A 8 4.02 18.38 9.00
CA PRO A 8 4.77 18.00 7.79
C PRO A 8 4.67 16.49 7.46
N ARG A 9 4.56 15.65 8.50
CA ARG A 9 4.39 14.19 8.43
C ARG A 9 3.01 13.77 7.92
N ASP A 10 1.94 14.41 8.38
CA ASP A 10 0.57 14.10 7.94
C ASP A 10 0.36 14.46 6.46
N ALA A 11 0.98 15.54 6.01
CA ALA A 11 1.03 15.91 4.61
C ALA A 11 1.80 14.88 3.76
N GLU A 12 2.84 14.25 4.31
CA GLU A 12 3.59 13.20 3.62
C GLU A 12 2.80 11.91 3.48
N LEU A 13 2.16 11.46 4.55
CA LEU A 13 1.25 10.30 4.52
C LEU A 13 0.11 10.52 3.52
N THR A 14 -0.45 11.73 3.48
CA THR A 14 -1.47 12.11 2.50
C THR A 14 -0.94 12.02 1.07
N ARG A 15 0.29 12.49 0.81
CA ARG A 15 0.92 12.37 -0.51
C ARG A 15 1.10 10.92 -0.93
N TYR A 16 1.56 10.05 -0.04
CA TYR A 16 1.69 8.61 -0.34
C TYR A 16 0.34 7.97 -0.64
N ALA A 17 -0.69 8.25 0.17
CA ALA A 17 -2.04 7.74 -0.07
C ALA A 17 -2.58 8.18 -1.44
N VAL A 18 -2.43 9.46 -1.80
CA VAL A 18 -2.85 9.98 -3.12
C VAL A 18 -2.07 9.31 -4.25
N ALA A 19 -0.75 9.12 -4.09
CA ALA A 19 0.08 8.45 -5.08
C ALA A 19 -0.39 7.00 -5.33
N VAL A 20 -0.68 6.25 -4.27
CA VAL A 20 -1.23 4.89 -4.36
C VAL A 20 -2.57 4.87 -5.12
N LEU A 21 -3.48 5.81 -4.85
CA LEU A 21 -4.76 5.94 -5.56
C LEU A 21 -4.62 6.34 -7.03
N VAL A 22 -3.51 6.96 -7.42
CA VAL A 22 -3.19 7.23 -8.83
C VAL A 22 -2.64 5.98 -9.51
N VAL A 23 -1.72 5.27 -8.83
CA VAL A 23 -1.15 4.00 -9.31
C VAL A 23 -2.25 2.97 -9.57
N GLU A 24 -3.15 2.77 -8.60
CA GLU A 24 -4.29 1.85 -8.74
C GLU A 24 -5.10 2.13 -10.00
N ARG A 25 -5.41 3.40 -10.30
CA ARG A 25 -6.17 3.78 -11.49
C ARG A 25 -5.45 3.48 -12.80
N ARG A 26 -4.13 3.65 -12.83
CA ARG A 26 -3.32 3.34 -14.00
C ARG A 26 -3.26 1.82 -14.20
N LEU A 27 -3.05 1.10 -13.09
CA LEU A 27 -2.98 -0.36 -13.06
C LEU A 27 -4.31 -1.01 -13.47
N ALA A 28 -5.45 -0.45 -13.08
CA ALA A 28 -6.77 -0.92 -13.48
C ALA A 28 -7.02 -0.91 -15.00
N ARG A 29 -6.23 -0.14 -15.76
CA ARG A 29 -6.29 -0.09 -17.24
C ARG A 29 -5.30 -1.04 -17.91
N ARG A 30 -4.54 -1.81 -17.14
CA ARG A 30 -3.42 -2.65 -17.59
C ARG A 30 -3.59 -4.07 -17.06
N PRO A 31 -4.46 -4.90 -17.68
CA PRO A 31 -4.72 -6.27 -17.25
C PRO A 31 -3.43 -7.10 -17.21
N ASP A 32 -2.48 -6.84 -18.12
CA ASP A 32 -1.16 -7.46 -18.15
C ASP A 32 -0.33 -7.21 -16.88
N LEU A 33 -0.44 -6.02 -16.26
CA LEU A 33 0.26 -5.72 -15.01
C LEU A 33 -0.49 -6.27 -13.79
N LEU A 34 -1.81 -6.38 -13.85
CA LEU A 34 -2.60 -7.04 -12.81
C LEU A 34 -2.29 -8.53 -12.74
N GLU A 35 -2.07 -9.15 -13.90
CA GLU A 35 -1.70 -10.57 -13.98
C GLU A 35 -0.35 -10.85 -13.32
N ARG A 36 0.65 -9.99 -13.57
CA ARG A 36 1.96 -10.07 -12.89
C ARG A 36 1.85 -9.96 -11.37
N ILE A 37 0.90 -9.17 -10.86
CA ILE A 37 0.63 -9.11 -9.42
C ILE A 37 0.05 -10.43 -8.91
N ARG A 38 -0.87 -11.05 -9.66
CA ARG A 38 -1.46 -12.35 -9.32
C ARG A 38 -0.37 -13.41 -9.23
N GLU A 39 0.47 -13.54 -10.25
CA GLU A 39 1.60 -14.48 -10.30
C GLU A 39 2.56 -14.27 -9.13
N GLY A 40 2.89 -13.01 -8.82
CA GLY A 40 3.75 -12.67 -7.69
C GLY A 40 3.16 -13.01 -6.32
N ILE A 41 1.84 -12.85 -6.14
CA ILE A 41 1.13 -13.26 -4.92
C ILE A 41 1.15 -14.79 -4.79
N GLU A 42 0.92 -15.52 -5.88
CA GLU A 42 0.95 -16.98 -5.88
C GLU A 42 2.33 -17.51 -5.55
N GLU A 43 3.38 -16.88 -6.07
CA GLU A 43 4.75 -17.24 -5.69
C GLU A 43 5.04 -16.95 -4.23
N ALA A 44 4.68 -15.77 -3.73
CA ALA A 44 4.86 -15.43 -2.32
C ALA A 44 4.14 -16.42 -1.40
N ALA A 45 2.94 -16.90 -1.79
CA ALA A 45 2.21 -17.93 -1.08
C ALA A 45 2.94 -19.28 -1.07
N ARG A 46 3.52 -19.71 -2.21
CA ARG A 46 4.36 -20.92 -2.26
C ARG A 46 5.58 -20.81 -1.34
N ARG A 47 6.32 -19.70 -1.39
CA ARG A 47 7.48 -19.46 -0.52
C ARG A 47 7.10 -19.47 0.96
N ALA A 48 5.94 -18.91 1.31
CA ALA A 48 5.47 -18.91 2.70
C ALA A 48 5.14 -20.33 3.18
N ALA A 49 4.60 -21.19 2.30
CA ALA A 49 4.35 -22.59 2.62
C ALA A 49 5.65 -23.39 2.78
N GLU A 50 6.64 -23.17 1.90
CA GLU A 50 7.96 -23.82 1.95
C GLU A 50 8.76 -23.45 3.19
N THR A 51 8.72 -22.17 3.58
CA THR A 51 9.51 -21.65 4.71
C THR A 51 8.80 -21.75 6.05
N GLY A 52 7.48 -21.94 6.06
CA GLY A 52 6.65 -21.91 7.26
C GLY A 52 6.46 -20.52 7.88
N ASP A 53 7.03 -19.47 7.28
CA ASP A 53 6.97 -18.08 7.77
C ASP A 53 6.52 -17.11 6.67
N ARG A 54 5.44 -16.38 6.94
CA ARG A 54 4.87 -15.38 6.03
C ARG A 54 5.71 -14.11 5.91
N LEU A 55 6.61 -13.87 6.86
CA LEU A 55 7.51 -12.71 6.88
C LEU A 55 8.93 -13.08 6.47
N HIS A 56 9.16 -14.31 6.03
CA HIS A 56 10.48 -14.76 5.59
C HIS A 56 11.02 -13.85 4.47
N PRO A 57 12.34 -13.55 4.43
CA PRO A 57 12.92 -12.68 3.41
C PRO A 57 12.58 -13.09 1.97
N ALA A 58 12.49 -14.40 1.69
CA ALA A 58 12.10 -14.92 0.38
C ALA A 58 10.66 -14.54 -0.02
N VAL A 59 9.73 -14.50 0.94
CA VAL A 59 8.34 -14.06 0.72
C VAL A 59 8.31 -12.56 0.45
N THR A 60 9.06 -11.79 1.24
CA THR A 60 9.18 -10.34 1.07
C THR A 60 9.78 -9.99 -0.29
N GLU A 61 10.80 -10.71 -0.75
CA GLU A 61 11.41 -10.45 -2.06
C GLU A 61 10.48 -10.83 -3.22
N ALA A 62 9.69 -11.91 -3.09
CA ALA A 62 8.68 -12.26 -4.08
C ALA A 62 7.66 -11.11 -4.27
N PHE A 63 7.17 -10.52 -3.17
CA PHE A 63 6.30 -9.33 -3.24
C PHE A 63 7.02 -8.09 -3.78
N ALA A 64 8.28 -7.87 -3.39
CA ALA A 64 9.06 -6.74 -3.85
C ALA A 64 9.30 -6.79 -5.36
N ARG A 65 9.62 -7.97 -5.91
CA ARG A 65 9.72 -8.21 -7.35
C ARG A 65 8.38 -7.98 -8.04
N ALA A 66 7.30 -8.56 -7.52
CA ALA A 66 5.96 -8.37 -8.06
C ALA A 66 5.62 -6.89 -8.17
N TYR A 67 5.95 -6.07 -7.15
CA TYR A 67 5.80 -4.62 -7.21
C TYR A 67 6.61 -3.98 -8.36
N ARG A 68 7.91 -4.30 -8.47
CA ARG A 68 8.80 -3.72 -9.52
C ARG A 68 8.28 -4.00 -10.92
N GLU A 69 7.78 -5.20 -11.15
CA GLU A 69 7.32 -5.68 -12.46
C GLU A 69 5.89 -5.25 -12.82
N SER A 70 5.15 -4.66 -11.86
CA SER A 70 3.75 -4.28 -12.05
C SER A 70 3.45 -2.82 -11.69
N ALA A 71 3.08 -2.55 -10.43
CA ALA A 71 2.71 -1.25 -9.93
C ALA A 71 3.86 -0.24 -10.05
N GLY A 72 5.11 -0.69 -9.89
CA GLY A 72 6.31 0.10 -10.08
C GLY A 72 6.49 0.64 -11.50
N VAL A 73 6.01 -0.09 -12.52
CA VAL A 73 6.08 0.32 -13.93
C VAL A 73 5.24 1.57 -14.21
N VAL A 74 4.10 1.71 -13.52
CA VAL A 74 3.17 2.84 -13.70
C VAL A 74 3.26 3.88 -12.59
N ALA A 75 4.04 3.59 -11.54
CA ALA A 75 4.31 4.49 -10.44
C ALA A 75 5.20 5.63 -10.89
N THR A 76 4.88 6.83 -10.43
CA THR A 76 5.83 7.94 -10.48
C THR A 76 6.85 7.71 -9.36
N PRO A 77 8.16 7.92 -9.58
CA PRO A 77 9.17 7.67 -8.55
C PRO A 77 8.80 8.35 -7.24
N VAL A 78 8.50 7.55 -6.22
CA VAL A 78 8.18 8.04 -4.89
C VAL A 78 9.50 8.27 -4.19
N MET A 79 9.91 9.54 -4.04
CA MET A 79 11.12 9.89 -3.30
C MET A 79 10.89 9.64 -1.81
N VAL A 80 11.31 8.48 -1.33
CA VAL A 80 11.33 8.15 0.10
C VAL A 80 12.43 8.97 0.76
N ARG A 81 12.06 9.90 1.65
CA ARG A 81 13.01 10.73 2.40
C ARG A 81 13.34 10.04 3.72
N GLY A 82 14.62 9.75 3.96
CA GLY A 82 15.12 9.09 5.18
C GLY A 82 16.65 9.11 5.25
N ALA A 83 17.21 8.58 6.35
CA ALA A 83 18.66 8.45 6.51
C ALA A 83 19.23 7.50 5.44
N ARG A 84 20.22 7.96 4.67
CA ARG A 84 20.77 7.23 3.50
C ARG A 84 21.31 5.84 3.86
N GLU A 85 21.83 5.69 5.08
CA GLU A 85 22.37 4.44 5.62
C GLU A 85 21.35 3.30 5.68
N HIS A 86 20.06 3.59 5.87
CA HIS A 86 19.00 2.56 5.88
C HIS A 86 18.43 2.28 4.48
N LEU A 87 18.48 3.26 3.57
CA LEU A 87 17.94 3.13 2.21
C LEU A 87 18.88 2.38 1.26
N ALA A 88 20.14 2.18 1.64
CA ALA A 88 21.11 1.36 0.91
C ALA A 88 20.88 -0.16 1.08
N SER A 89 20.09 -0.58 2.09
CA SER A 89 19.79 -1.99 2.32
C SER A 89 18.72 -2.51 1.37
N GLU A 90 19.06 -3.51 0.55
CA GLU A 90 18.09 -4.18 -0.33
C GLU A 90 16.91 -4.76 0.45
N ALA A 91 17.14 -5.29 1.66
CA ALA A 91 16.08 -5.83 2.50
C ALA A 91 15.05 -4.77 2.92
N ILE A 92 15.51 -3.56 3.26
CA ILE A 92 14.63 -2.43 3.60
C ILE A 92 13.87 -1.98 2.34
N ALA A 93 14.54 -1.88 1.20
CA ALA A 93 13.91 -1.52 -0.06
C ALA A 93 12.86 -2.55 -0.50
N ALA A 94 13.13 -3.85 -0.31
CA ALA A 94 12.18 -4.93 -0.56
C ALA A 94 10.94 -4.78 0.33
N ARG A 95 11.13 -4.55 1.63
CA ARG A 95 10.03 -4.33 2.58
C ARG A 95 9.17 -3.12 2.21
N ILE A 96 9.78 -2.01 1.81
CA ILE A 96 9.04 -0.82 1.33
C ILE A 96 8.18 -1.17 0.11
N ARG A 97 8.74 -1.86 -0.89
CA ARG A 97 8.00 -2.27 -2.10
C ARG A 97 6.84 -3.20 -1.78
N THR A 98 7.04 -4.13 -0.85
CA THR A 98 5.98 -5.03 -0.35
C THR A 98 4.85 -4.25 0.31
N LEU A 99 5.16 -3.27 1.17
CA LEU A 99 4.15 -2.40 1.78
C LEU A 99 3.40 -1.55 0.75
N LEU A 100 4.10 -1.03 -0.25
CA LEU A 100 3.48 -0.27 -1.35
C LEU A 100 2.55 -1.16 -2.19
N LEU A 101 2.94 -2.40 -2.47
CA LEU A 101 2.08 -3.38 -3.15
C LEU A 101 0.82 -3.67 -2.33
N ALA A 102 0.96 -3.86 -1.02
CA ALA A 102 -0.18 -4.05 -0.12
C ALA A 102 -1.13 -2.85 -0.14
N ALA A 103 -0.61 -1.63 -0.12
CA ALA A 103 -1.40 -0.41 -0.22
C ALA A 103 -2.15 -0.32 -1.56
N VAL A 104 -1.50 -0.67 -2.68
CA VAL A 104 -2.14 -0.72 -4.00
C VAL A 104 -3.26 -1.78 -4.02
N ARG A 105 -3.03 -2.97 -3.46
CA ARG A 105 -4.06 -4.02 -3.35
C ARG A 105 -5.25 -3.57 -2.52
N ALA A 106 -5.01 -2.88 -1.40
CA ALA A 106 -6.07 -2.29 -0.58
C ALA A 106 -6.88 -1.24 -1.37
N ALA A 107 -6.21 -0.39 -2.15
CA ALA A 107 -6.87 0.59 -3.02
C ALA A 107 -7.72 -0.08 -4.13
N VAL A 108 -7.22 -1.16 -4.73
CA VAL A 108 -7.98 -1.97 -5.70
C VAL A 108 -9.24 -2.54 -5.05
N LEU A 109 -9.11 -3.15 -3.87
CA LEU A 109 -10.26 -3.70 -3.13
C LEU A 109 -11.28 -2.61 -2.78
N TRP A 110 -10.81 -1.46 -2.30
CA TRP A 110 -11.68 -0.32 -2.01
C TRP A 110 -12.50 0.10 -3.24
N ARG A 111 -11.86 0.17 -4.43
CA ARG A 111 -12.55 0.46 -5.70
C ARG A 111 -13.53 -0.62 -6.11
N GLN A 112 -13.17 -1.90 -5.96
CA GLN A 112 -14.05 -3.03 -6.24
C GLN A 112 -15.31 -3.02 -5.35
N LYS A 113 -15.21 -2.49 -4.12
CA LYS A 113 -16.36 -2.30 -3.21
C LYS A 113 -17.10 -0.97 -3.42
N GLY A 114 -16.92 -0.31 -4.57
CA GLY A 114 -17.60 0.94 -4.91
C GLY A 114 -16.96 2.20 -4.34
N GLY A 115 -15.71 2.10 -3.86
CA GLY A 115 -14.92 3.25 -3.43
C GLY A 115 -14.70 4.25 -4.57
N SER A 116 -14.68 5.54 -4.24
CA SER A 116 -14.43 6.62 -5.20
C SER A 116 -13.73 7.78 -4.50
N ARG A 117 -12.84 8.46 -5.22
CA ARG A 117 -12.15 9.67 -4.70
C ARG A 117 -13.14 10.76 -4.34
N TRP A 118 -14.17 10.94 -5.15
CA TRP A 118 -15.23 11.90 -4.87
C TRP A 118 -16.04 11.49 -3.65
N ALA A 119 -16.34 10.21 -3.49
CA ALA A 119 -16.99 9.72 -2.29
C ALA A 119 -16.12 10.00 -1.05
N LEU A 120 -14.81 9.74 -1.12
CA LEU A 120 -13.85 10.00 -0.02
C LEU A 120 -13.85 11.49 0.40
N LEU A 121 -13.82 12.40 -0.56
CA LEU A 121 -13.80 13.85 -0.30
C LEU A 121 -15.15 14.35 0.23
N LEU A 122 -16.25 13.94 -0.39
CA LEU A 122 -17.60 14.39 -0.04
C LEU A 122 -18.10 13.80 1.29
N ARG A 123 -17.69 12.56 1.62
CA ARG A 123 -18.12 11.83 2.82
C ARG A 123 -17.00 11.68 3.84
N ARG A 124 -16.00 12.58 3.84
CA ARG A 124 -14.80 12.49 4.70
C ARG A 124 -15.11 12.24 6.18
N ARG A 125 -16.14 12.88 6.72
CA ARG A 125 -16.58 12.73 8.12
C ARG A 125 -17.03 11.30 8.41
N ARG A 126 -17.91 10.77 7.56
CA ARG A 126 -18.43 9.40 7.69
C ARG A 126 -17.32 8.35 7.59
N TYR A 127 -16.32 8.58 6.73
CA TYR A 127 -15.15 7.70 6.67
C TYR A 127 -14.30 7.77 7.93
N ALA A 128 -14.08 8.97 8.49
CA ALA A 128 -13.32 9.14 9.72
C ALA A 128 -14.03 8.49 10.92
N GLU A 129 -15.34 8.69 11.06
CA GLU A 129 -16.16 8.07 12.11
C GLU A 129 -16.15 6.54 12.00
N ALA A 130 -16.33 5.99 10.80
CA ALA A 130 -16.27 4.55 10.58
C ALA A 130 -14.87 3.98 10.89
N ALA A 131 -13.80 4.69 10.51
CA ALA A 131 -12.43 4.29 10.82
C ALA A 131 -12.15 4.30 12.33
N GLN A 132 -12.63 5.32 13.05
CA GLN A 132 -12.50 5.40 14.51
C GLN A 132 -13.27 4.27 15.21
N ALA A 133 -14.50 3.99 14.78
CA ALA A 133 -15.31 2.90 15.32
C ALA A 133 -14.64 1.53 15.10
N LEU A 134 -14.09 1.28 13.91
CA LEU A 134 -13.34 0.05 13.61
C LEU A 134 -12.03 -0.05 14.41
N ALA A 135 -11.30 1.06 14.59
CA ALA A 135 -10.08 1.08 15.38
C ALA A 135 -10.36 0.77 16.86
N ALA A 136 -11.43 1.35 17.42
CA ALA A 136 -11.88 1.07 18.78
C ALA A 136 -12.29 -0.40 18.95
N ALA A 137 -13.02 -0.96 17.98
CA ALA A 137 -13.43 -2.36 17.99
C ALA A 137 -12.25 -3.33 17.85
N ALA A 138 -11.18 -2.93 17.13
CA ALA A 138 -9.98 -3.74 16.93
C ALA A 138 -9.02 -3.72 18.13
N GLY A 139 -9.31 -2.96 19.19
CA GLY A 139 -8.40 -2.78 20.33
C GLY A 139 -7.07 -2.11 19.95
N ALA A 140 -7.03 -1.39 18.83
CA ALA A 140 -5.83 -0.70 18.40
C ALA A 140 -5.49 0.39 19.44
N PRO A 141 -4.21 0.53 19.87
CA PRO A 141 -3.84 1.58 20.80
C PRO A 141 -4.24 2.92 20.20
N THR A 142 -5.17 3.59 20.87
CA THR A 142 -5.48 5.00 20.61
C THR A 142 -4.19 5.76 20.87
N ALA A 143 -3.66 6.35 19.80
CA ALA A 143 -2.44 7.16 19.80
C ALA A 143 -2.51 8.31 20.82
#